data_AF-A0A538BLH5-F1
#
_entry.id   AF-A0A538BLH5-F1
#
_cell.length_a   1.000
_cell.length_b   1.000
_cell.length_c   1.000
_cell.angle_alpha   90.00
_cell.angle_beta   90.00
_cell.angle_gamma   90.00
#
_symmetry.space_group_name_H-M   'P 1'
#
loop_
_entity.id
_entity.type
_entity.pdbx_description
1 polymer ?
#
loop_
_entity_poly.entity_id
_entity_poly.type
_entity_poly.pdbx_seq_one_letter_code
_entity_poly.pdbx_strand_id
1 'polypeptide(L)'
;MGAWGAPLAAGAFWAGLLAWDGRPGELQTWPAWAWLAIGVAFLAASWVAAPRARRGDPLGRAGLTRSDPAAVVAVSAAATDGRRGPLAALAALIIGVFLCGVGWGGIAQARRETSLLGRLAPRSVTMVGTLREDPVTSAVGWHALIDVTRVTWRGGAASVRETVWVDGDGDRPAAVRADQLELSGGLQLPDDPDFADALHRRGLAVVLRAAEVSRLGPAPNPFVHLTQVVRAFVGSTIERIFPP
;
A
#
# COMPACT_ATOMS: atom_id res chain seq x y z
N MET A 1 -17.74 7.49 18.42
CA MET A 1 -17.78 7.55 16.94
C MET A 1 -18.83 6.55 16.50
N GLY A 2 -19.84 6.96 15.73
CA GLY A 2 -20.89 6.04 15.26
C GLY A 2 -20.32 5.02 14.26
N ALA A 3 -21.12 4.00 13.92
CA ALA A 3 -20.76 2.94 12.95
C ALA A 3 -20.25 3.47 11.59
N TRP A 4 -20.53 4.73 11.27
CA TRP A 4 -20.17 5.40 10.02
C TRP A 4 -18.84 6.17 10.05
N GLY A 5 -18.18 6.31 11.21
CA GLY A 5 -16.93 7.08 11.29
C GLY A 5 -15.78 6.44 10.49
N ALA A 6 -15.65 5.11 10.58
CA ALA A 6 -14.63 4.36 9.86
C ALA A 6 -14.80 4.41 8.32
N PRO A 7 -15.99 4.14 7.74
CA PRO A 7 -16.15 4.22 6.29
C PRO A 7 -15.99 5.64 5.73
N LEU A 8 -16.40 6.68 6.48
CA LEU A 8 -16.19 8.07 6.05
C LEU A 8 -14.70 8.44 6.06
N ALA A 9 -13.95 8.04 7.08
CA ALA A 9 -12.51 8.25 7.12
C ALA A 9 -11.80 7.50 5.97
N ALA A 10 -12.18 6.24 5.73
CA ALA A 10 -11.64 5.47 4.61
C ALA A 10 -11.94 6.15 3.26
N GLY A 11 -13.17 6.60 3.04
CA GLY A 11 -13.56 7.34 1.83
C GLY A 11 -12.78 8.64 1.65
N ALA A 12 -12.61 9.43 2.72
CA ALA A 12 -11.83 10.66 2.69
C ALA A 12 -10.36 10.40 2.34
N PHE A 13 -9.76 9.34 2.89
CA PHE A 13 -8.38 8.96 2.60
C PHE A 13 -8.21 8.57 1.12
N TRP A 14 -9.10 7.73 0.60
CA TRP A 14 -9.11 7.34 -0.82
C TRP A 14 -9.34 8.51 -1.75
N ALA A 15 -10.26 9.42 -1.41
CA ALA A 15 -10.48 10.65 -2.18
C ALA A 15 -9.22 11.51 -2.22
N GLY A 16 -8.47 11.61 -1.12
CA GLY A 16 -7.18 12.30 -1.09
C GLY A 16 -6.13 11.66 -1.99
N LEU A 17 -6.07 10.32 -1.99
CA LEU A 17 -5.15 9.57 -2.87
C LEU A 17 -5.46 9.80 -4.35
N LEU A 18 -6.74 9.78 -4.74
CA LEU A 18 -7.20 10.04 -6.10
C LEU A 18 -7.01 11.51 -6.53
N ALA A 19 -7.17 12.45 -5.60
CA ALA A 19 -6.97 13.87 -5.87
C ALA A 19 -5.52 14.19 -6.26
N TRP A 20 -4.56 13.51 -5.65
CA TRP A 20 -3.14 13.62 -6.03
C TRP A 20 -2.89 13.18 -7.48
N ASP A 21 -3.54 12.10 -7.92
CA ASP A 21 -3.39 11.53 -9.27
C ASP A 21 -4.08 12.39 -10.35
N GLY A 22 -5.25 12.94 -10.04
CA GLY A 22 -6.07 13.68 -11.02
C GLY A 22 -5.67 15.15 -11.26
N ARG A 23 -4.88 15.77 -10.37
CA ARG A 23 -4.48 17.20 -10.47
C ARG A 23 -3.05 17.46 -9.97
N PRO A 24 -2.02 16.96 -10.69
CA PRO A 24 -0.63 17.08 -10.25
C PRO A 24 -0.16 18.55 -10.09
N GLY A 25 -0.60 19.47 -10.97
CA GLY A 25 -0.05 20.83 -11.03
C GLY A 25 -0.24 21.70 -9.77
N GLU A 26 -1.39 21.63 -9.09
CA GLU A 26 -1.65 22.47 -7.91
C GLU A 26 -1.13 21.84 -6.62
N LEU A 27 -1.23 20.50 -6.49
CA LEU A 27 -0.84 19.76 -5.29
C LEU A 27 0.67 19.51 -5.20
N GLN A 28 1.37 19.49 -6.33
CA GLN A 28 2.83 19.28 -6.40
C GLN A 28 3.65 20.55 -6.14
N THR A 29 3.00 21.69 -5.95
CA THR A 29 3.66 22.96 -5.57
C THR A 29 4.34 22.88 -4.20
N TRP A 30 3.83 22.03 -3.32
CA TRP A 30 4.35 21.81 -1.97
C TRP A 30 4.93 20.40 -1.85
N PRO A 31 5.99 20.20 -1.06
CA PRO A 31 6.56 18.88 -0.88
C PRO A 31 5.56 17.95 -0.17
N ALA A 32 5.52 16.68 -0.58
CA ALA A 32 4.51 15.71 -0.11
C ALA A 32 4.41 15.57 1.43
N TRP A 33 5.52 15.75 2.14
CA TRP A 33 5.55 15.72 3.61
C TRP A 33 4.80 16.90 4.25
N ALA A 34 4.69 18.04 3.57
CA ALA A 34 3.98 19.20 4.09
C ALA A 34 2.47 18.93 4.14
N TRP A 35 1.91 18.25 3.13
CA TRP A 35 0.51 17.81 3.12
C TRP A 35 0.20 16.84 4.28
N LEU A 36 1.12 15.91 4.58
CA LEU A 36 1.01 15.05 5.76
C LEU A 36 1.05 15.85 7.06
N ALA A 37 1.98 16.81 7.19
CA ALA A 37 2.10 17.62 8.39
C ALA A 37 0.83 18.43 8.66
N ILE A 38 0.25 19.03 7.61
CA ILE A 38 -1.03 19.76 7.70
C ILE A 38 -2.17 18.80 8.05
N GLY A 39 -2.22 17.62 7.42
CA GLY A 39 -3.20 16.58 7.75
C GLY A 39 -3.16 16.17 9.22
N VAL A 40 -1.97 15.92 9.76
CA VAL A 40 -1.76 15.59 11.19
C VAL A 40 -2.16 16.76 12.09
N ALA A 41 -1.85 18.00 11.72
CA ALA A 41 -2.28 19.18 12.48
C ALA A 41 -3.81 19.30 12.54
N PHE A 42 -4.51 19.04 11.42
CA PHE A 42 -5.98 18.99 11.38
C PHE A 42 -6.56 17.85 12.21
N LEU A 43 -5.93 16.68 12.22
CA LEU A 43 -6.32 15.57 13.09
C LEU A 43 -6.14 15.92 14.57
N ALA A 44 -5.02 16.55 14.94
CA ALA A 44 -4.79 17.04 16.29
C ALA A 44 -5.82 18.09 16.70
N ALA A 45 -6.13 19.05 15.81
CA ALA A 45 -7.17 20.04 16.01
C ALA A 45 -8.55 19.41 16.19
N SER A 46 -8.87 18.35 15.42
CA SER A 46 -10.13 17.62 15.55
C SER A 46 -10.27 16.98 16.95
N TRP A 47 -9.18 16.46 17.49
CA TRP A 47 -9.16 15.84 18.82
C TRP A 47 -9.31 16.88 19.94
N VAL A 48 -8.67 18.04 19.79
CA VAL A 48 -8.83 19.18 20.71
C VAL A 48 -10.25 19.73 20.68
N ALA A 49 -10.83 19.85 19.47
CA ALA A 49 -12.19 20.35 19.23
C ALA A 49 -13.28 19.33 19.53
N ALA A 50 -12.96 18.04 19.70
CA ALA A 50 -13.96 17.02 19.96
C ALA A 50 -14.75 17.34 21.24
N PRO A 51 -16.10 17.19 21.21
CA PRO A 51 -16.92 17.35 22.40
C PRO A 51 -16.52 16.29 23.42
N ARG A 52 -16.09 16.75 24.60
CA ARG A 52 -15.84 15.85 25.73
C ARG A 52 -17.17 15.55 26.38
N ALA A 53 -17.39 14.27 26.71
CA ALA A 53 -18.52 13.89 27.54
C ALA A 53 -18.36 14.60 28.90
N ARG A 54 -19.30 15.47 29.26
CA ARG A 54 -19.34 16.00 30.63
C ARG A 54 -19.82 14.85 31.51
N ARG A 55 -18.89 14.21 32.21
CA ARG A 55 -19.25 13.27 33.28
C ARG A 55 -19.74 14.06 34.48
N GLY A 56 -21.06 14.14 34.61
CA GLY A 56 -21.74 14.55 35.83
C GLY A 56 -22.66 15.74 35.62
N ASP A 57 -23.89 15.57 36.12
CA ASP A 57 -24.85 16.63 36.30
C ASP A 57 -24.33 17.60 37.40
N PRO A 58 -24.02 18.87 37.07
CA PRO A 58 -23.58 19.84 38.07
C PRO A 58 -24.66 20.13 39.12
N LEU A 59 -25.94 19.95 38.78
CA LEU A 59 -27.06 20.16 39.71
C LEU A 59 -27.20 18.98 40.68
N GLY A 60 -27.05 17.75 40.19
CA GLY A 60 -26.94 16.55 41.02
C GLY A 60 -25.71 16.56 41.94
N ARG A 61 -24.56 17.07 41.46
CA ARG A 61 -23.37 17.29 42.32
C ARG A 61 -23.57 18.36 43.39
N ALA A 62 -24.40 19.36 43.13
CA ALA A 62 -24.76 20.40 44.09
C ALA A 62 -25.90 19.99 45.04
N GLY A 63 -26.44 18.76 44.90
CA GLY A 63 -27.56 18.28 45.71
C GLY A 63 -28.89 18.97 45.42
N LEU A 64 -28.99 19.67 44.28
CA LEU A 64 -30.15 20.48 43.91
C LEU A 64 -31.23 19.69 43.16
N THR A 65 -30.94 18.46 42.75
CA THR A 65 -31.86 17.55 42.06
C THR A 65 -31.88 16.18 42.76
N ARG A 66 -33.03 15.50 42.76
CA ARG A 66 -33.09 14.08 43.15
C ARG A 66 -32.30 13.28 42.12
N SER A 67 -31.34 12.50 42.59
CA SER A 67 -30.55 11.61 41.75
C SER A 67 -31.45 10.69 40.92
N ASP A 68 -31.32 10.74 39.59
CA ASP A 68 -32.10 9.92 38.68
C ASP A 68 -31.87 8.41 38.93
N PRO A 69 -32.90 7.55 38.73
CA PRO A 69 -32.74 6.11 38.81
C PRO A 69 -31.64 5.59 37.87
N ALA A 70 -30.87 4.60 38.31
CA ALA A 70 -29.73 4.05 37.55
C ALA A 70 -30.11 3.57 36.13
N ALA A 71 -31.34 3.10 35.94
CA ALA A 71 -31.88 2.70 34.66
C ALA A 71 -32.03 3.88 33.67
N VAL A 72 -32.38 5.08 34.17
CA VAL A 72 -32.50 6.29 33.34
C VAL A 72 -31.12 6.80 32.95
N VAL A 73 -30.15 6.76 33.86
CA VAL A 73 -28.75 7.13 33.59
C VAL A 73 -28.14 6.21 32.51
N ALA A 74 -28.46 4.92 32.54
CA ALA A 74 -27.96 3.94 31.57
C ALA A 74 -28.51 4.16 30.15
N VAL A 75 -29.71 4.72 30.01
CA VAL A 75 -30.36 4.98 28.71
C VAL A 75 -30.16 6.44 28.25
N SER A 76 -29.85 7.36 29.17
CA SER A 76 -29.61 8.76 28.83
C SER A 76 -28.29 8.95 28.09
N ALA A 77 -28.34 9.60 26.93
CA ALA A 77 -27.14 10.03 26.23
C ALA A 77 -26.39 11.06 27.09
N ALA A 78 -25.10 10.81 27.33
CA ALA A 78 -24.26 11.74 28.09
C ALA A 78 -24.34 13.15 27.48
N ALA A 79 -24.68 14.15 28.30
CA ALA A 79 -24.69 15.54 27.87
C ALA A 79 -23.30 15.92 27.33
N THR A 80 -23.24 16.27 26.05
CA THR A 80 -22.03 16.73 25.38
C THR A 80 -21.87 18.24 25.59
N ASP A 81 -20.63 18.70 25.76
CA ASP A 81 -20.35 20.11 25.97
C ASP A 81 -20.63 20.91 24.68
N GLY A 82 -21.79 21.57 24.59
CA GLY A 82 -22.27 22.28 23.39
C GLY A 82 -21.39 23.44 22.93
N ARG A 83 -20.39 23.86 23.72
CA ARG A 83 -19.37 24.85 23.32
C ARG A 83 -18.42 24.35 22.24
N ARG A 84 -18.29 23.03 22.06
CA ARG A 84 -17.44 22.42 21.04
C ARG A 84 -18.30 21.90 19.92
N GLY A 85 -18.29 22.59 18.78
CA GLY A 85 -19.09 22.24 17.61
C GLY A 85 -18.73 20.84 17.10
N PRO A 86 -19.60 19.83 17.23
CA PRO A 86 -19.31 18.47 16.76
C PRO A 86 -19.07 18.43 15.25
N LEU A 87 -19.70 19.35 14.51
CA LEU A 87 -19.51 19.52 13.08
C LEU A 87 -18.11 20.04 12.72
N ALA A 88 -17.56 20.98 13.51
CA ALA A 88 -16.22 21.50 13.26
C ALA A 88 -15.14 20.44 13.52
N ALA A 89 -15.32 19.63 14.59
CA ALA A 89 -14.44 18.50 14.87
C ALA A 89 -14.53 17.42 13.78
N LEU A 90 -15.74 17.11 13.29
CA LEU A 90 -15.94 16.16 12.20
C LEU A 90 -15.34 16.67 10.87
N ALA A 91 -15.55 17.93 10.54
CA ALA A 91 -14.98 18.55 9.34
C ALA A 91 -13.45 18.53 9.41
N ALA A 92 -12.85 18.91 10.54
CA ALA A 92 -11.41 18.88 10.73
C ALA A 92 -10.84 17.46 10.62
N LEU A 93 -11.56 16.45 11.13
CA LEU A 93 -11.20 15.04 10.97
C LEU A 93 -11.19 14.65 9.48
N ILE A 94 -12.28 14.90 8.76
CA ILE A 94 -12.40 14.54 7.34
C ILE A 94 -11.32 15.22 6.50
N ILE A 95 -11.12 16.53 6.70
CA ILE A 95 -10.07 17.30 6.02
C ILE A 95 -8.68 16.74 6.36
N GLY A 96 -8.41 16.46 7.64
CA GLY A 96 -7.13 15.90 8.06
C GLY A 96 -6.84 14.55 7.42
N VAL A 97 -7.81 13.64 7.40
CA VAL A 97 -7.68 12.32 6.75
C VAL A 97 -7.49 12.44 5.24
N PHE A 98 -8.24 13.35 4.59
CA PHE A 98 -8.08 13.63 3.16
C PHE A 98 -6.67 14.12 2.82
N LEU A 99 -6.16 15.12 3.56
CA LEU A 99 -4.81 15.65 3.36
C LEU A 99 -3.72 14.60 3.64
N CYS A 100 -3.95 13.71 4.60
CA CYS A 100 -3.08 12.57 4.81
C CYS A 100 -3.05 11.64 3.58
N GLY A 101 -4.19 11.40 2.92
CA GLY A 101 -4.27 10.66 1.66
C GLY A 101 -3.47 11.33 0.53
N VAL A 102 -3.60 12.65 0.37
CA VAL A 102 -2.85 13.45 -0.60
C VAL A 102 -1.34 13.33 -0.37
N GLY A 103 -0.89 13.58 0.86
CA GLY A 103 0.54 13.51 1.20
C GLY A 103 1.11 12.09 1.08
N TRP A 104 0.30 11.07 1.37
CA TRP A 104 0.69 9.67 1.13
C TRP A 104 0.86 9.36 -0.36
N GLY A 105 -0.05 9.83 -1.21
CA GLY A 105 0.06 9.73 -2.67
C GLY A 105 1.37 10.33 -3.20
N GLY A 106 1.72 11.53 -2.72
CA GLY A 106 2.97 12.18 -3.09
C GLY A 106 4.22 11.45 -2.60
N ILE A 107 4.23 10.88 -1.39
CA ILE A 107 5.37 10.05 -0.94
C ILE A 107 5.46 8.75 -1.75
N ALA A 108 4.34 8.14 -2.10
CA ALA A 108 4.32 6.95 -2.94
C ALA A 108 4.84 7.25 -4.36
N GLN A 109 4.52 8.42 -4.92
CA GLN A 109 5.12 8.91 -6.17
C GLN A 109 6.61 9.19 -6.03
N ALA A 110 7.03 9.96 -5.02
CA ALA A 110 8.44 10.28 -4.81
C ALA A 110 9.30 9.01 -4.63
N ARG A 111 8.78 8.00 -3.90
CA ARG A 111 9.46 6.69 -3.80
C ARG A 111 9.66 6.03 -5.17
N ARG A 112 8.67 6.11 -6.06
CA ARG A 112 8.78 5.60 -7.44
C ARG A 112 9.79 6.39 -8.26
N GLU A 113 9.76 7.72 -8.21
CA GLU A 113 10.70 8.58 -8.93
C GLU A 113 12.15 8.40 -8.46
N THR A 114 12.36 8.06 -7.17
CA THR A 114 13.68 7.74 -6.64
C THR A 114 14.14 6.30 -6.90
N SER A 115 13.31 5.46 -7.55
CA SER A 115 13.65 4.07 -7.90
C SER A 115 15.01 4.01 -8.56
N LEU A 116 15.88 3.17 -8.00
CA LEU A 116 17.21 2.97 -8.54
C LEU A 116 17.11 2.23 -9.88
N LEU A 117 16.16 1.31 -10.02
CA LEU A 117 15.93 0.57 -11.24
C LEU A 117 15.37 1.45 -12.37
N GLY A 118 14.46 2.38 -12.04
CA GLY A 118 13.99 3.42 -12.96
C GLY A 118 15.12 4.29 -13.52
N ARG A 119 16.09 4.68 -12.67
CA ARG A 119 17.27 5.45 -13.10
C ARG A 119 18.32 4.64 -13.86
N LEU A 120 18.34 3.32 -13.68
CA LEU A 120 19.23 2.43 -14.43
C LEU A 120 18.70 2.12 -15.83
N ALA A 121 17.39 2.23 -16.07
CA ALA A 121 16.83 2.02 -17.41
C ALA A 121 17.27 3.14 -18.38
N PRO A 122 17.56 2.85 -19.67
CA PRO A 122 17.68 1.53 -20.27
C PRO A 122 19.12 1.00 -20.17
N ARG A 123 19.36 -0.03 -19.33
CA ARG A 123 20.67 -0.71 -19.22
C ARG A 123 20.49 -2.21 -19.06
N SER A 124 21.50 -2.96 -19.50
CA SER A 124 21.63 -4.37 -19.16
C SER A 124 22.07 -4.53 -17.71
N VAL A 125 21.37 -5.39 -16.99
CA VAL A 125 21.60 -5.65 -15.57
C VAL A 125 21.42 -7.13 -15.26
N THR A 126 22.11 -7.57 -14.21
CA THR A 126 21.85 -8.85 -13.56
C THR A 126 21.22 -8.57 -12.20
N MET A 127 20.15 -9.30 -11.87
CA MET A 127 19.35 -9.10 -10.68
C MET A 127 19.20 -10.41 -9.92
N VAL A 128 19.21 -10.31 -8.60
CA VAL A 128 18.84 -11.41 -7.71
C VAL A 128 17.60 -11.02 -6.92
N GLY A 129 16.57 -11.84 -7.01
CA GLY A 129 15.28 -11.58 -6.37
C GLY A 129 14.50 -12.84 -6.05
N THR A 130 13.39 -12.65 -5.36
CA THR A 130 12.46 -13.73 -5.02
C THR A 130 11.17 -13.59 -5.81
N LEU A 131 10.67 -14.68 -6.37
CA LEU A 131 9.38 -14.71 -7.07
C LEU A 131 8.25 -14.34 -6.11
N ARG A 132 7.48 -13.32 -6.44
CA ARG A 132 6.30 -12.90 -5.67
C ARG A 132 5.07 -13.73 -6.01
N GLU A 133 5.02 -14.22 -7.24
CA GLU A 133 3.97 -15.06 -7.80
C GLU A 133 4.56 -16.20 -8.64
N ASP A 134 3.74 -17.19 -8.97
CA ASP A 134 4.13 -18.27 -9.87
C ASP A 134 4.23 -17.69 -11.30
N PRO A 135 5.30 -17.98 -12.07
CA PRO A 135 5.42 -17.45 -13.42
C PRO A 135 4.22 -17.86 -14.29
N VAL A 136 3.67 -16.92 -15.05
CA VAL A 136 2.47 -17.15 -15.87
C VAL A 136 2.86 -17.16 -17.34
N THR A 137 2.45 -18.20 -18.06
CA THR A 137 2.65 -18.29 -19.51
C THR A 137 1.78 -17.24 -20.21
N SER A 138 2.38 -16.52 -21.16
CA SER A 138 1.72 -15.54 -22.04
C SER A 138 1.80 -16.00 -23.50
N ALA A 139 1.19 -15.24 -24.41
CA ALA A 139 1.20 -15.57 -25.84
C ALA A 139 2.61 -15.56 -26.48
N VAL A 140 3.59 -14.88 -25.86
CA VAL A 140 4.93 -14.66 -26.43
C VAL A 140 6.04 -15.16 -25.49
N GLY A 141 5.69 -15.79 -24.37
CA GLY A 141 6.67 -16.26 -23.39
C GLY A 141 6.04 -16.44 -22.02
N TRP A 142 6.62 -15.80 -21.01
CA TRP A 142 6.11 -15.83 -19.64
C TRP A 142 6.40 -14.52 -18.92
N HIS A 143 5.60 -14.23 -17.89
CA HIS A 143 5.82 -13.08 -17.03
C HIS A 143 5.70 -13.44 -15.56
N ALA A 144 6.37 -12.68 -14.71
CA ALA A 144 6.27 -12.81 -13.26
C ALA A 144 6.64 -11.51 -12.53
N LEU A 145 6.10 -11.34 -11.33
CA LEU A 145 6.56 -10.34 -10.37
C LEU A 145 7.72 -10.86 -9.52
N ILE A 146 8.79 -10.08 -9.43
CA ILE A 146 9.99 -10.44 -8.66
C ILE A 146 10.37 -9.31 -7.71
N ASP A 147 10.55 -9.65 -6.44
CA ASP A 147 11.08 -8.74 -5.41
C ASP A 147 12.61 -8.78 -5.47
N VAL A 148 13.21 -7.73 -6.02
CA VAL A 148 14.65 -7.63 -6.25
C VAL A 148 15.34 -7.20 -4.97
N THR A 149 16.39 -7.94 -4.61
CA THR A 149 17.21 -7.69 -3.41
C THR A 149 18.58 -7.13 -3.74
N ARG A 150 19.10 -7.47 -4.93
CA ARG A 150 20.40 -7.00 -5.43
C ARG A 150 20.33 -6.82 -6.93
N VAL A 151 20.92 -5.73 -7.41
CA VAL A 151 21.12 -5.45 -8.82
C VAL A 151 22.59 -5.15 -9.07
N THR A 152 23.13 -5.71 -10.14
CA THR A 152 24.50 -5.52 -10.61
C THR A 152 24.46 -5.05 -12.06
N TRP A 153 25.24 -4.03 -12.38
CA TRP A 153 25.35 -3.46 -13.73
C TRP A 153 26.80 -3.15 -14.06
N ARG A 154 27.06 -2.82 -15.32
CA ARG A 154 28.40 -2.40 -15.74
C ARG A 154 28.78 -1.08 -15.05
N GLY A 155 29.60 -1.17 -14.01
CA GLY A 155 30.06 -0.03 -13.22
C GLY A 155 29.53 0.03 -11.79
N GLY A 156 28.78 -0.97 -11.31
CA GLY A 156 28.39 -1.01 -9.90
C GLY A 156 27.43 -2.13 -9.51
N ALA A 157 27.18 -2.20 -8.21
CA ALA A 157 26.19 -3.08 -7.60
C ALA A 157 25.47 -2.32 -6.49
N ALA A 158 24.18 -2.61 -6.31
CA ALA A 158 23.38 -2.03 -5.24
C ALA A 158 22.46 -3.09 -4.64
N SER A 159 22.30 -3.05 -3.31
CA SER A 159 21.17 -3.71 -2.65
C SER A 159 19.94 -2.83 -2.80
N VAL A 160 18.87 -3.39 -3.36
CA VAL A 160 17.60 -2.70 -3.57
C VAL A 160 16.49 -3.49 -2.89
N ARG A 161 15.34 -2.84 -2.66
CA ARG A 161 14.11 -3.49 -2.21
C ARG A 161 12.98 -2.97 -3.09
N GLU A 162 13.01 -3.41 -4.34
CA GLU A 162 12.10 -2.95 -5.38
C GLU A 162 11.47 -4.16 -6.07
N THR A 163 10.18 -4.09 -6.39
CA THR A 163 9.50 -5.12 -7.17
C THR A 163 9.60 -4.76 -8.65
N VAL A 164 9.84 -5.75 -9.51
CA VAL A 164 9.96 -5.59 -10.97
C VAL A 164 9.03 -6.55 -11.68
N TRP A 165 8.45 -6.08 -12.79
CA TRP A 165 7.80 -6.95 -13.77
C TRP A 165 8.86 -7.57 -14.66
N VAL A 166 8.91 -8.90 -14.70
CA VAL A 166 9.86 -9.64 -15.52
C VAL A 166 9.10 -10.29 -16.67
N ASP A 167 9.59 -10.05 -17.87
CA ASP A 167 9.10 -10.66 -19.10
C ASP A 167 10.24 -11.47 -19.70
N GLY A 168 10.00 -12.75 -19.96
CA GLY A 168 10.98 -13.67 -20.51
C GLY A 168 10.43 -14.37 -21.74
N ASP A 169 11.25 -14.45 -22.78
CA ASP A 169 10.90 -15.17 -23.99
C ASP A 169 11.03 -16.70 -23.78
N GLY A 170 10.19 -17.47 -24.46
CA GLY A 170 10.28 -18.94 -24.49
C GLY A 170 9.59 -19.64 -23.31
N ASP A 171 10.16 -20.78 -22.90
CA ASP A 171 9.54 -21.65 -21.91
C ASP A 171 9.61 -21.06 -20.50
N ARG A 172 8.50 -21.23 -19.76
CA ARG A 172 8.40 -20.83 -18.37
C ARG A 172 9.50 -21.52 -17.53
N PRO A 173 10.23 -20.79 -16.66
CA PRO A 173 11.19 -21.40 -15.76
C PRO A 173 10.49 -22.35 -14.77
N ALA A 174 11.13 -23.48 -14.47
CA ALA A 174 10.69 -24.44 -13.46
C ALA A 174 10.93 -23.91 -12.03
N ALA A 175 10.26 -22.80 -11.70
CA ALA A 175 10.30 -22.11 -10.43
C ALA A 175 8.88 -21.80 -9.95
N VAL A 176 8.74 -21.75 -8.63
CA VAL A 176 7.48 -21.45 -7.94
C VAL A 176 7.62 -20.18 -7.11
N ARG A 177 6.48 -19.64 -6.71
CA ARG A 177 6.41 -18.50 -5.80
C ARG A 177 7.36 -18.69 -4.61
N ALA A 178 8.05 -17.61 -4.27
CA ALA A 178 9.07 -17.47 -3.25
C ALA A 178 10.44 -18.10 -3.57
N ASP A 179 10.61 -18.80 -4.69
CA ASP A 179 11.94 -19.23 -5.13
C ASP A 179 12.84 -18.03 -5.42
N GLN A 180 14.15 -18.23 -5.22
CA GLN A 180 15.16 -17.24 -5.53
C GLN A 180 15.67 -17.46 -6.96
N LEU A 181 15.63 -16.40 -7.75
CA LEU A 181 16.10 -16.38 -9.13
C LEU A 181 17.23 -15.36 -9.30
N GLU A 182 18.17 -15.68 -10.16
CA GLU A 182 19.08 -14.74 -10.79
C GLU A 182 18.65 -14.55 -12.25
N LEU A 183 18.57 -13.28 -12.66
CA LEU A 183 18.01 -12.86 -13.94
C LEU A 183 18.99 -11.91 -14.59
N SER A 184 19.34 -12.15 -15.85
CA SER A 184 20.15 -11.23 -16.64
C SER A 184 19.32 -10.74 -17.82
N GLY A 185 19.32 -9.44 -18.05
CA GLY A 185 18.43 -8.86 -19.05
C GLY A 185 18.54 -7.36 -19.22
N GLY A 186 17.70 -6.81 -20.10
CA GLY A 186 17.57 -5.38 -20.31
C GLY A 186 16.48 -4.79 -19.44
N LEU A 187 16.84 -3.80 -18.61
CA LEU A 187 15.84 -2.94 -17.98
C LEU A 187 15.28 -1.97 -19.03
N GLN A 188 13.96 -1.91 -19.11
CA GLN A 188 13.23 -1.05 -20.04
C GLN A 188 12.16 -0.26 -19.27
N LEU A 189 11.96 0.98 -19.72
CA LEU A 189 10.75 1.72 -19.38
C LEU A 189 9.62 1.18 -20.27
N PRO A 190 8.39 1.04 -19.76
CA PRO A 190 7.28 0.56 -20.58
C PRO A 190 6.98 1.58 -21.69
N ASP A 191 7.00 1.12 -22.95
CA ASP A 191 6.74 1.99 -24.11
C ASP A 191 5.22 2.24 -24.32
N ASP A 192 4.39 1.28 -23.93
CA ASP A 192 2.92 1.37 -24.02
C ASP A 192 2.35 2.12 -22.79
N PRO A 193 1.63 3.25 -22.99
CA PRO A 193 1.06 4.03 -21.90
C PRO A 193 0.04 3.26 -21.05
N ASP A 194 -0.78 2.39 -21.65
CA ASP A 194 -1.80 1.63 -20.89
C ASP A 194 -1.14 0.59 -19.97
N PHE A 195 -0.09 -0.05 -20.48
CA PHE A 195 0.73 -0.98 -19.70
C PHE A 195 1.57 -0.26 -18.64
N ALA A 196 2.14 0.89 -18.99
CA ALA A 196 2.82 1.75 -18.02
C ALA A 196 1.86 2.09 -16.87
N ASP A 197 0.64 2.54 -17.14
CA ASP A 197 -0.36 2.83 -16.13
C ASP A 197 -0.75 1.61 -15.28
N ALA A 198 -0.85 0.43 -15.90
CA ALA A 198 -1.09 -0.81 -15.15
C ALA A 198 0.07 -1.14 -14.19
N LEU A 199 1.32 -0.94 -14.61
CA LEU A 199 2.50 -1.11 -13.75
C LEU A 199 2.56 -0.03 -12.65
N HIS A 200 2.23 1.22 -12.98
CA HIS A 200 2.16 2.32 -12.02
C HIS A 200 1.12 2.06 -10.93
N ARG A 201 -0.06 1.54 -11.29
CA ARG A 201 -1.10 1.12 -10.33
C ARG A 201 -0.64 -0.02 -9.41
N ARG A 202 0.30 -0.86 -9.88
CA ARG A 202 0.93 -1.92 -9.09
C ARG A 202 2.16 -1.43 -8.30
N GLY A 203 2.52 -0.15 -8.42
CA GLY A 203 3.68 0.43 -7.75
C GLY A 203 5.02 0.06 -8.36
N LEU A 204 5.02 -0.37 -9.63
CA LEU A 204 6.22 -0.78 -10.37
C LEU A 204 6.67 0.35 -11.30
N ALA A 205 7.99 0.52 -11.44
CA ALA A 205 8.58 1.58 -12.26
C ALA A 205 9.13 1.07 -13.60
N VAL A 206 9.49 -0.22 -13.70
CA VAL A 206 10.26 -0.76 -14.82
C VAL A 206 9.89 -2.19 -15.14
N VAL A 207 10.24 -2.59 -16.37
CA VAL A 207 10.18 -3.97 -16.86
C VAL A 207 11.59 -4.48 -17.08
N LEU A 208 11.86 -5.71 -16.64
CA LEU A 208 13.06 -6.44 -17.03
C LEU A 208 12.70 -7.42 -18.14
N ARG A 209 13.29 -7.24 -19.33
CA ARG A 209 13.31 -8.28 -20.35
C ARG A 209 14.44 -9.25 -20.03
N ALA A 210 14.07 -10.39 -19.45
CA ALA A 210 15.00 -11.43 -19.06
C ALA A 210 15.50 -12.19 -20.29
N ALA A 211 16.80 -12.17 -20.52
CA ALA A 211 17.47 -12.98 -21.53
C ALA A 211 17.92 -14.33 -20.95
N GLU A 212 18.38 -14.32 -19.70
CA GLU A 212 18.80 -15.52 -18.99
C GLU A 212 18.15 -15.56 -17.60
N VAL A 213 17.68 -16.74 -17.22
CA VAL A 213 17.07 -17.00 -15.91
C VAL A 213 17.68 -18.25 -15.31
N SER A 214 18.27 -18.11 -14.13
CA SER A 214 18.80 -19.22 -13.34
C SER A 214 18.09 -19.28 -11.99
N ARG A 215 17.67 -20.49 -11.59
CA ARG A 215 17.11 -20.72 -10.26
C ARG A 215 18.26 -20.93 -9.28
N LEU A 216 18.39 -20.01 -8.33
CA LEU A 216 19.42 -20.09 -7.27
C LEU A 216 19.02 -21.04 -6.15
N GLY A 217 17.72 -21.17 -5.87
CA GLY A 217 17.24 -22.08 -4.84
C GLY A 217 15.82 -21.80 -4.35
N PRO A 218 15.34 -22.57 -3.37
CA PRO A 218 14.06 -22.32 -2.72
C PRO A 218 14.08 -21.03 -1.90
N ALA A 219 12.90 -20.65 -1.41
CA ALA A 219 12.75 -19.47 -0.55
C ALA A 219 13.78 -19.45 0.59
N PRO A 220 14.50 -18.33 0.81
CA PRO A 220 15.51 -18.23 1.86
C PRO A 220 14.90 -18.34 3.27
N ASN A 221 13.59 -18.14 3.41
CA ASN A 221 12.86 -18.37 4.66
C ASN A 221 12.29 -19.80 4.71
N PRO A 222 12.71 -20.65 5.67
CA PRO A 222 12.30 -22.04 5.75
C PRO A 222 10.79 -22.23 5.98
N PHE A 223 10.12 -21.30 6.67
CA PHE A 223 8.68 -21.36 6.87
C PHE A 223 7.89 -21.07 5.59
N VAL A 224 8.40 -20.14 4.78
CA VAL A 224 7.82 -19.83 3.46
C VAL A 224 8.04 -21.01 2.52
N HIS A 225 9.20 -21.65 2.58
CA HIS A 225 9.46 -22.86 1.82
C HIS A 225 8.48 -23.99 2.19
N LEU A 226 8.26 -24.25 3.48
CA LEU A 226 7.34 -25.29 3.95
C LEU A 226 5.91 -25.07 3.46
N THR A 227 5.42 -23.82 3.49
CA THR A 227 4.07 -23.49 3.01
C THR A 227 3.92 -23.70 1.50
N GLN A 228 4.96 -23.43 0.72
CA GLN A 228 4.95 -23.72 -0.72
C GLN A 228 4.99 -25.21 -1.03
N VAL A 229 5.75 -26.01 -0.26
CA VAL A 229 5.76 -27.48 -0.40
C VAL A 229 4.36 -28.05 -0.15
N VAL A 230 3.68 -27.60 0.91
CA VAL A 230 2.30 -28.02 1.20
C VAL A 230 1.35 -27.60 0.09
N ARG A 231 1.45 -26.36 -0.40
CA ARG A 231 0.62 -25.85 -1.50
C ARG A 231 0.81 -26.66 -2.78
N ALA A 232 2.06 -26.97 -3.15
CA ALA A 232 2.39 -27.77 -4.32
C ALA A 232 1.85 -29.20 -4.19
N PHE A 233 1.98 -29.82 -3.01
CA PHE A 233 1.43 -31.14 -2.73
C PHE A 233 -0.10 -31.16 -2.84
N VAL A 234 -0.77 -30.18 -2.24
CA VAL A 234 -2.24 -30.05 -2.32
C VAL A 234 -2.68 -29.80 -3.75
N GLY A 235 -2.02 -28.90 -4.48
CA GLY A 235 -2.29 -28.62 -5.89
C GLY A 235 -2.19 -29.88 -6.75
N SER A 236 -1.08 -30.62 -6.65
CA SER A 236 -0.89 -31.88 -7.38
C SER A 236 -1.91 -32.96 -7.02
N THR A 237 -2.39 -32.98 -5.77
CA THR A 237 -3.40 -33.94 -5.32
C THR A 237 -4.76 -33.58 -5.88
N ILE A 238 -5.09 -32.29 -5.95
CA ILE A 238 -6.34 -31.78 -6.53
C ILE A 238 -6.37 -32.05 -8.03
N GLU A 239 -5.32 -31.71 -8.78
CA GLU A 239 -5.24 -31.99 -10.24
C GLU A 239 -5.33 -33.48 -10.55
N ARG A 240 -4.83 -34.35 -9.67
CA ARG A 240 -4.94 -35.80 -9.82
C ARG A 240 -6.37 -36.32 -9.56
N ILE A 241 -7.13 -35.66 -8.70
CA ILE A 241 -8.52 -36.05 -8.37
C ILE A 241 -9.52 -35.40 -9.33
N PHE A 242 -9.22 -34.19 -9.80
CA PHE A 242 -10.00 -33.40 -10.74
C PHE A 242 -9.12 -32.96 -11.90
N PRO A 243 -8.88 -33.85 -12.89
CA PRO A 243 -8.26 -33.45 -14.14
C PRO A 243 -9.16 -32.42 -14.87
N PRO A 244 -8.56 -31.53 -15.67
CA PRO A 244 -9.30 -30.49 -16.40
C PRO A 244 -10.34 -31.05 -17.37
#